data_AF-A0A183I306-F1
#
_entry.id   AF-A0A183I306-F1
#
_cell.length_a   1.000
_cell.length_b   1.000
_cell.length_c   1.000
_cell.angle_alpha   90.00
_cell.angle_beta   90.00
_cell.angle_gamma   90.00
#
_symmetry.space_group_name_H-M   'P 1'
#
loop_
_entity.id
_entity.type
_entity.pdbx_description
1 polymer ?
#
loop_
_entity_poly.entity_id
_entity_poly.type
_entity_poly.pdbx_seq_one_letter_code
_entity_poly.pdbx_strand_id
1 'polypeptide(L)'
;MADVRSPADSPSRHITVVDVYDLAASIGKDFERIIDEFGNDSVRQIMPKVISALETLESFANHNEKENEEILMLKKAVERLEKEKQMKQQDRIKFELHQKLYCDGLYMTDSKLTATLLYVEQK
;
A
#
# COMPACT_ATOMS: atom_id res chain seq x y z
N MET A 1 -10.49 17.57 15.20
CA MET A 1 -9.96 16.65 14.17
C MET A 1 -10.56 15.29 14.46
N ALA A 2 -11.40 14.80 13.56
CA ALA A 2 -12.12 13.55 13.77
C ALA A 2 -11.14 12.38 13.75
N ASP A 3 -11.23 11.54 14.78
CA ASP A 3 -10.57 10.25 14.90
C ASP A 3 -11.09 9.34 13.78
N VAL A 4 -10.41 9.37 12.63
CA VAL A 4 -10.65 8.42 11.54
C VAL A 4 -10.07 7.11 12.03
N ARG A 5 -10.90 6.33 12.74
CA ARG A 5 -10.64 4.89 12.93
C ARG A 5 -10.20 4.33 11.58
N SER A 6 -8.97 3.86 11.52
CA SER A 6 -8.44 3.22 10.32
C SER A 6 -9.38 2.07 9.95
N PRO A 7 -9.80 1.92 8.68
CA PRO A 7 -10.63 0.80 8.22
C PRO A 7 -9.88 -0.55 8.23
N ALA A 8 -8.78 -0.62 8.95
CA ALA A 8 -7.85 -1.75 9.03
C ALA A 8 -8.21 -2.76 10.12
N ASP A 9 -9.12 -2.44 11.05
CA ASP A 9 -9.35 -3.25 12.25
C ASP A 9 -10.75 -3.89 12.30
N SER A 10 -11.42 -4.00 11.14
CA SER A 10 -12.63 -4.82 11.07
C SER A 10 -12.23 -6.30 11.11
N PRO A 11 -12.62 -7.08 12.13
CA PRO A 11 -12.23 -8.49 12.29
C PRO A 11 -12.64 -9.37 11.10
N SER A 12 -13.59 -8.90 10.28
CA SER A 12 -14.00 -9.51 9.01
C SER A 12 -12.94 -9.46 7.91
N ARG A 13 -11.87 -8.66 8.03
CA ARG A 13 -10.78 -8.61 7.02
C ARG A 13 -9.78 -9.75 7.10
N HIS A 14 -9.89 -10.63 8.10
CA HIS A 14 -8.95 -11.71 8.33
C HIS A 14 -9.52 -13.11 8.09
N ILE A 15 -10.78 -13.21 7.65
CA ILE A 15 -11.33 -14.49 7.20
C ILE A 15 -10.64 -14.89 5.90
N THR A 16 -10.01 -16.05 5.92
CA THR A 16 -9.40 -16.70 4.76
C THR A 16 -10.32 -17.76 4.19
N VAL A 17 -10.05 -18.19 2.95
CA VAL A 17 -10.77 -19.31 2.33
C VAL A 17 -10.63 -20.60 3.15
N VAL A 18 -9.49 -20.79 3.82
CA VAL A 18 -9.27 -21.95 4.71
C VAL A 18 -10.26 -21.96 5.87
N ASP A 19 -10.47 -20.80 6.51
CA ASP A 19 -11.43 -20.67 7.62
C ASP A 19 -12.86 -21.00 7.18
N VAL A 20 -13.22 -20.66 5.93
CA VAL A 20 -14.54 -20.99 5.37
C VAL A 20 -14.70 -22.49 5.16
N TYR A 21 -13.65 -23.19 4.70
CA TYR A 21 -13.69 -24.65 4.55
C TYR A 21 -13.76 -25.37 5.90
N ASP A 22 -13.04 -24.90 6.92
CA ASP A 22 -13.11 -25.46 8.27
C ASP A 22 -14.52 -25.28 8.87
N LEU A 23 -15.12 -24.10 8.66
CA LEU A 23 -16.50 -23.83 9.07
C LEU A 23 -17.49 -24.73 8.32
N ALA A 24 -17.33 -24.90 7.01
CA ALA A 24 -18.17 -25.76 6.19
C ALA A 24 -18.11 -27.22 6.66
N ALA A 25 -16.91 -27.71 6.99
CA ALA A 25 -16.72 -29.06 7.52
C ALA A 25 -17.38 -29.24 8.89
N SER A 26 -17.29 -28.24 9.77
CA SER A 26 -17.97 -28.28 11.08
C SER A 26 -19.49 -28.31 10.91
N ILE A 27 -20.04 -27.45 10.04
CA ILE A 27 -21.49 -27.40 9.77
C ILE A 27 -21.97 -28.71 9.11
N GLY A 28 -21.18 -29.28 8.20
CA GLY A 28 -21.48 -30.56 7.56
C GLY A 28 -21.66 -31.69 8.58
N LYS A 29 -20.78 -31.79 9.57
CA LYS A 29 -20.89 -32.78 10.67
C LYS A 29 -22.15 -32.58 11.51
N ASP A 30 -22.58 -31.35 11.73
CA ASP A 30 -23.83 -31.08 12.46
C ASP A 30 -25.05 -31.48 11.62
N PHE A 31 -25.01 -31.26 10.30
CA PHE A 31 -26.05 -31.77 9.41
C PHE A 31 -26.09 -33.29 9.36
N GLU A 32 -24.94 -33.98 9.32
CA GLU A 32 -24.88 -35.44 9.42
C GLU A 32 -25.60 -35.94 10.69
N ARG A 33 -25.29 -35.35 11.85
CA ARG A 33 -25.95 -35.71 13.12
C ARG A 33 -27.47 -35.48 13.07
N ILE A 34 -27.93 -34.38 12.48
CA ILE A 34 -29.35 -34.09 12.32
C ILE A 34 -30.02 -35.10 11.38
N ILE A 35 -29.36 -35.49 10.29
CA ILE A 35 -29.87 -36.50 9.36
C ILE A 35 -29.99 -37.85 10.07
N ASP A 36 -29.00 -38.23 10.86
CA ASP A 36 -29.00 -39.49 11.61
C ASP A 36 -30.13 -39.55 12.66
N GLU A 37 -30.41 -38.45 13.35
CA GLU A 37 -31.44 -38.39 14.41
C GLU A 37 -32.86 -38.15 13.88
N PHE A 38 -33.01 -37.30 12.86
CA PHE A 38 -34.32 -36.77 12.41
C PHE A 38 -34.64 -37.05 10.93
N GLY A 39 -33.77 -37.77 10.23
CA GLY A 39 -33.92 -38.07 8.81
C GLY A 39 -33.56 -36.91 7.88
N ASN A 40 -33.31 -37.24 6.60
CA ASN A 40 -32.79 -36.31 5.59
C ASN A 40 -33.70 -35.08 5.33
N ASP A 41 -35.02 -35.25 5.38
CA ASP A 41 -35.95 -34.16 5.09
C ASP A 41 -35.84 -32.98 6.06
N SER A 42 -35.27 -33.20 7.26
CA SER A 42 -35.03 -32.18 8.28
C SER A 42 -34.04 -31.09 7.84
N VAL A 43 -33.09 -31.41 6.94
CA VAL A 43 -32.06 -30.46 6.48
C VAL A 43 -32.19 -30.07 5.01
N ARG A 44 -33.02 -30.79 4.24
CA ARG A 44 -33.12 -30.69 2.78
C ARG A 44 -33.38 -29.28 2.25
N GLN A 45 -34.12 -28.45 3.00
CA GLN A 45 -34.43 -27.06 2.59
C GLN A 45 -33.40 -26.03 3.06
N ILE A 46 -32.70 -26.29 4.17
CA ILE A 46 -31.74 -25.34 4.76
C ILE A 46 -30.34 -25.54 4.19
N MET A 47 -29.97 -26.78 3.89
CA MET A 47 -28.68 -27.15 3.32
C MET A 47 -28.28 -26.32 2.08
N PRO A 48 -29.11 -26.17 1.03
CA PRO A 48 -28.75 -25.33 -0.13
C PRO A 48 -28.58 -23.84 0.24
N LYS A 49 -29.29 -23.33 1.25
CA LYS A 49 -29.15 -21.94 1.71
C LYS A 49 -27.83 -21.73 2.43
N VAL A 50 -27.42 -22.70 3.24
CA VAL A 50 -26.13 -22.68 3.94
C VAL A 50 -24.97 -22.80 2.95
N ILE A 51 -25.08 -23.68 1.95
CA ILE A 51 -24.09 -23.78 0.87
C ILE A 51 -23.95 -22.42 0.17
N SER A 52 -25.05 -21.81 -0.26
CA SER A 52 -25.02 -20.51 -0.93
C SER A 52 -24.42 -19.39 -0.05
N ALA A 53 -24.67 -19.40 1.26
CA ALA A 53 -24.05 -18.46 2.19
C ALA A 53 -22.53 -18.69 2.34
N LEU A 54 -22.09 -19.94 2.39
CA LEU A 54 -20.66 -20.30 2.45
C LEU A 54 -19.93 -19.96 1.15
N GLU A 55 -20.54 -20.21 -0.01
CA GLU A 55 -20.00 -19.81 -1.32
C GLU A 55 -19.84 -18.28 -1.42
N THR A 56 -20.84 -17.54 -0.92
CA THR A 56 -20.79 -16.08 -0.85
C THR A 56 -19.65 -15.62 0.07
N LEU A 57 -19.49 -16.27 1.22
CA LEU A 57 -18.41 -15.95 2.16
C LEU A 57 -17.02 -16.27 1.58
N GLU A 58 -16.88 -17.38 0.87
CA GLU A 58 -15.65 -17.74 0.15
C GLU A 58 -15.32 -16.70 -0.94
N SER A 59 -16.32 -16.21 -1.66
CA SER A 59 -16.14 -15.13 -2.64
C SER A 59 -15.62 -13.85 -1.98
N PHE A 60 -16.20 -13.46 -0.83
CA PHE A 60 -15.73 -12.33 -0.05
C PHE A 60 -14.30 -12.52 0.48
N ALA A 61 -13.97 -13.71 1.00
CA ALA A 61 -12.63 -14.03 1.50
C ALA A 61 -11.57 -13.90 0.39
N ASN A 62 -11.83 -14.50 -0.78
CA ASN A 62 -10.98 -14.39 -1.96
C ASN A 62 -10.83 -12.95 -2.45
N HIS A 63 -11.92 -12.19 -2.45
CA HIS A 63 -11.88 -10.79 -2.88
C HIS A 63 -11.03 -9.94 -1.92
N ASN A 64 -11.21 -10.14 -0.62
CA ASN A 64 -10.46 -9.41 0.41
C ASN A 64 -8.96 -9.68 0.32
N GLU A 65 -8.56 -10.93 0.09
CA GLU A 65 -7.15 -11.29 -0.10
C GLU A 65 -6.54 -10.52 -1.29
N LYS A 66 -7.23 -10.51 -2.43
CA LYS A 66 -6.81 -9.75 -3.62
C LYS A 66 -6.74 -8.25 -3.39
N GLU A 67 -7.76 -7.67 -2.76
CA GLU A 67 -7.75 -6.24 -2.40
C GLU A 67 -6.59 -5.92 -1.46
N ASN A 68 -6.29 -6.79 -0.50
CA ASN A 68 -5.22 -6.58 0.45
C ASN A 68 -3.84 -6.70 -0.21
N GLU A 69 -3.66 -7.62 -1.17
CA GLU A 69 -2.48 -7.69 -2.03
C GLU A 69 -2.31 -6.41 -2.87
N GLU A 70 -3.39 -5.92 -3.48
CA GLU A 70 -3.36 -4.68 -4.27
C GLU A 70 -3.00 -3.47 -3.40
N ILE A 71 -3.59 -3.35 -2.21
CA ILE A 71 -3.24 -2.32 -1.22
C ILE A 71 -1.76 -2.40 -0.87
N LEU A 72 -1.22 -3.59 -0.64
CA LEU A 72 0.20 -3.78 -0.34
C LEU A 72 1.09 -3.35 -1.51
N MET A 73 0.72 -3.72 -2.73
CA MET A 73 1.44 -3.32 -3.94
C MET A 73 1.44 -1.80 -4.14
N LEU A 74 0.28 -1.16 -3.97
CA LEU A 74 0.14 0.30 -4.08
C LEU A 74 0.96 1.02 -3.01
N LYS A 75 0.94 0.55 -1.76
CA LYS A 75 1.78 1.12 -0.69
C LYS A 75 3.27 1.07 -1.05
N LYS A 76 3.76 -0.07 -1.57
CA LYS A 76 5.15 -0.20 -2.04
C LYS A 76 5.45 0.71 -3.22
N ALA A 77 4.50 0.91 -4.13
CA ALA A 77 4.66 1.81 -5.27
C ALA A 77 4.76 3.28 -4.81
N VAL A 78 3.92 3.69 -3.86
CA VAL A 78 3.97 5.04 -3.27
C VAL A 78 5.32 5.27 -2.59
N GLU A 79 5.77 4.35 -1.73
CA GLU A 79 7.06 4.47 -1.04
C GLU A 79 8.23 4.62 -2.02
N ARG A 80 8.23 3.82 -3.10
CA ARG A 80 9.25 3.92 -4.15
C ARG A 80 9.21 5.28 -4.85
N LEU A 81 8.03 5.75 -5.24
CA LEU A 81 7.87 7.04 -5.92
C LEU A 81 8.25 8.22 -5.03
N GLU A 82 7.93 8.16 -3.74
CA GLU A 82 8.35 9.16 -2.76
C GLU A 82 9.88 9.22 -2.64
N LYS A 83 10.53 8.07 -2.57
CA LYS A 83 12.00 7.98 -2.55
C LYS A 83 12.62 8.52 -3.84
N GLU A 84 12.09 8.15 -5.00
CA GLU A 84 12.55 8.68 -6.29
C GLU A 84 12.41 10.21 -6.39
N LYS A 85 11.27 10.74 -5.92
CA LYS A 85 11.03 12.19 -5.86
C LYS A 85 12.05 12.89 -4.96
N GLN A 86 12.31 12.34 -3.77
CA GLN A 86 13.30 12.89 -2.84
C GLN A 86 14.71 12.88 -3.43
N MET A 87 15.13 11.79 -4.07
CA MET A 87 16.45 11.71 -4.73
C MET A 87 16.58 12.76 -5.84
N LYS A 88 15.58 12.87 -6.73
CA LYS A 88 15.57 13.90 -7.79
C LYS A 88 15.64 15.31 -7.23
N GLN A 89 14.92 15.59 -6.14
CA GLN A 89 14.96 16.89 -5.48
C GLN A 89 16.36 17.17 -4.89
N GLN A 90 16.98 16.17 -4.25
CA GLN A 90 18.32 16.32 -3.69
C GLN A 90 19.36 16.59 -4.80
N ASP A 91 19.27 15.88 -5.92
CA ASP A 91 20.18 16.08 -7.05
C ASP A 91 20.00 17.45 -7.69
N ARG A 92 18.75 17.93 -7.81
CA ARG A 92 18.45 19.30 -8.27
C ARG A 92 19.09 20.35 -7.36
N ILE A 93 18.95 20.21 -6.04
CA ILE A 93 19.55 21.14 -5.07
C ILE A 93 21.09 21.11 -5.16
N LYS A 94 21.69 19.92 -5.28
CA LYS A 94 23.15 19.78 -5.44
C LYS A 94 23.63 20.47 -6.72
N PHE A 95 22.92 20.29 -7.82
CA PHE A 95 23.25 20.92 -9.10
C PHE A 95 23.16 22.45 -9.01
N GLU A 96 22.06 22.99 -8.46
CA GLU A 96 21.87 24.43 -8.26
C GLU A 96 22.97 25.04 -7.35
N LEU A 97 23.35 24.33 -6.28
CA LEU A 97 24.43 24.77 -5.40
C LEU A 97 25.78 24.79 -6.11
N HIS A 98 26.10 23.75 -6.88
CA HIS A 98 27.35 23.69 -7.64
C HIS A 98 27.41 24.81 -8.69
N GLN A 99 26.32 25.04 -9.41
CA GLN A 99 26.20 26.13 -10.37
C GLN A 99 26.41 27.50 -9.71
N LYS A 100 25.80 27.73 -8.53
CA LYS A 100 25.96 28.97 -7.78
C LYS A 100 27.41 29.21 -7.36
N LEU A 101 28.06 28.20 -6.78
CA LEU A 101 29.47 28.28 -6.37
C LEU A 101 30.40 28.60 -7.55
N TYR A 102 30.12 28.01 -8.72
CA TYR A 102 30.88 28.29 -9.93
C TYR A 102 30.71 29.74 -10.42
N CYS A 103 29.47 30.24 -10.46
CA CYS A 103 29.21 31.64 -10.80
C CYS A 103 29.87 32.61 -9.81
N ASP A 104 29.70 32.40 -8.50
CA ASP A 104 30.30 33.23 -7.46
C ASP A 104 31.84 33.27 -7.59
N GLY A 105 32.46 32.13 -7.89
CA GLY A 105 33.90 32.03 -8.17
C GLY A 105 34.34 32.88 -9.37
N LEU A 106 33.61 32.82 -10.50
CA LEU A 106 33.88 33.62 -11.69
C LEU A 106 33.74 35.13 -11.43
N TYR A 107 32.69 35.55 -10.71
CA TYR A 107 32.50 36.95 -10.33
C TYR A 107 33.68 37.47 -9.48
N MET A 108 34.18 36.66 -8.55
CA MET A 108 35.35 37.02 -7.74
C MET A 108 36.64 37.11 -8.56
N THR A 109 36.83 36.25 -9.57
CA THR A 109 38.00 36.35 -10.44
C THR A 109 37.95 37.59 -11.32
N ASP A 110 36.80 37.86 -11.95
CA ASP A 110 36.64 39.04 -12.81
C ASP A 110 36.88 40.33 -12.02
N SER A 111 36.32 40.44 -10.81
CA SER A 111 36.56 41.59 -9.94
C SER A 111 38.04 41.82 -9.62
N LYS A 112 38.80 40.76 -9.32
CA LYS A 112 40.25 40.84 -9.07
C LYS A 112 41.04 41.25 -10.32
N LEU A 113 40.66 40.71 -11.49
CA LEU A 113 41.26 41.09 -12.78
C LEU A 113 41.00 42.57 -13.09
N THR A 114 39.77 43.06 -12.93
CA THR A 114 39.44 44.48 -13.12
C THR A 114 40.24 45.39 -12.18
N ALA A 115 40.33 45.04 -10.90
CA ALA A 115 41.13 45.81 -9.94
C ALA A 115 42.63 45.84 -10.31
N THR A 116 43.16 44.72 -10.81
CA THR A 116 44.57 44.63 -11.24
C THR A 116 44.82 45.47 -12.49
N LEU A 117 43.91 45.42 -13.48
CA LEU A 117 44.02 46.21 -14.71
C LEU A 117 43.97 47.72 -14.42
N LEU A 118 43.05 48.17 -13.57
CA LEU A 118 42.96 49.58 -13.17
C LEU A 118 44.23 50.06 -12.45
N TYR A 119 44.87 49.20 -11.66
CA TYR A 119 46.14 49.53 -11.00
C TYR A 119 47.30 49.64 -11.99
N VAL A 120 47.30 48.82 -13.04
CA VAL A 120 48.31 48.88 -14.12
C VAL A 120 48.12 50.13 -14.98
N GLU A 121 46.89 50.53 -15.30
CA GLU A 121 46.62 51.72 -16.13
C GLU A 121 46.95 53.06 -15.43
N GLN A 122 47.05 53.08 -14.10
CA GLN A 122 47.43 54.28 -13.34
C GLN A 122 48.95 54.48 -13.18
N LYS A 123 49.78 53.58 -13.73
CA LYS A 123 51.25 53.70 -13.75
C LYS A 123 51.78 54.01 -15.14
#